data_AF-A0A7V9H242-F1
#
_entry.id   AF-A0A7V9H242-F1
#
_cell.length_a   1.000
_cell.length_b   1.000
_cell.length_c   1.000
_cell.angle_alpha   90.00
_cell.angle_beta   90.00
_cell.angle_gamma   90.00
#
_symmetry.space_group_name_H-M   'P 1'
#
loop_
_entity.id
_entity.type
_entity.pdbx_description
1 polymer ?
#
loop_
_entity_poly.entity_id
_entity_poly.type
_entity_poly.pdbx_seq_one_letter_code
_entity_poly.pdbx_strand_id
1 'polypeptide(L)' 'DLLAKVCGVDFSEEVTPDGAAFRSSVAKLVTDVVRDDLDGERSYLLHCERSSGQYLFDALIDAGDEFGIEVEGFAAPTT' A
#
# COMPACT_ATOMS: atom_id res chain seq x y z
N ASP A 1 -4.98 8.38 0.29
CA ASP A 1 -5.34 8.87 -1.05
C ASP A 1 -4.74 8.07 -2.18
N LEU A 2 -3.42 7.83 -2.21
CA LEU A 2 -2.77 7.04 -3.26
C LEU A 2 -3.42 5.66 -3.52
N LEU A 3 -3.57 4.82 -2.48
CA LEU A 3 -4.13 3.47 -2.67
C LEU A 3 -5.56 3.48 -3.21
N ALA A 4 -6.36 4.50 -2.91
CA ALA A 4 -7.73 4.62 -3.41
C ALA A 4 -7.80 4.83 -4.93
N LYS A 5 -6.72 5.32 -5.57
CA LYS A 5 -6.64 5.44 -7.04
C LYS A 5 -6.47 4.08 -7.73
N VAL A 6 -5.92 3.09 -7.04
CA VAL A 6 -5.55 1.78 -7.61
C VAL A 6 -6.27 0.61 -6.93
N CYS A 7 -7.01 0.85 -5.86
CA CYS A 7 -7.75 -0.14 -5.09
C CYS A 7 -9.12 0.41 -4.69
N GLY A 8 -10.19 -0.33 -5.00
CA GLY A 8 -11.57 0.08 -4.71
C GLY A 8 -12.03 -0.22 -3.28
N VAL A 9 -11.12 -0.51 -2.35
CA VAL A 9 -11.45 -0.78 -0.95
C VAL A 9 -11.69 0.53 -0.21
N ASP A 10 -12.63 0.50 0.72
CA ASP A 10 -12.82 1.57 1.70
C ASP A 10 -11.69 1.50 2.73
N PHE A 11 -10.82 2.51 2.73
CA PHE A 11 -9.67 2.63 3.64
C PHE A 11 -9.98 3.44 4.92
N SER A 12 -11.25 3.64 5.25
CA SER A 12 -11.65 4.28 6.50
C SER A 12 -11.28 3.44 7.73
N GLU A 13 -11.18 4.08 8.89
CA GLU A 13 -10.89 3.40 10.16
C GLU A 13 -11.98 2.38 10.52
N GLU A 14 -13.22 2.65 10.14
CA GLU A 14 -14.38 1.82 10.46
C GLU A 14 -14.37 0.49 9.68
N VAL A 15 -13.83 0.49 8.46
CA VAL A 15 -13.80 -0.68 7.57
C VAL A 15 -12.45 -1.39 7.57
N THR A 16 -11.35 -0.62 7.60
CA THR A 16 -9.98 -1.12 7.61
C THR A 16 -9.19 -0.47 8.74
N PRO A 17 -9.45 -0.84 10.01
CA PRO A 17 -8.69 -0.32 11.15
C PRO A 17 -7.21 -0.71 11.05
N ASP A 18 -6.37 -0.06 11.86
CA ASP A 18 -4.97 -0.48 11.98
C ASP A 18 -4.85 -1.96 12.38
N GLY A 19 -3.89 -2.67 11.79
CA GLY A 19 -3.73 -4.13 11.89
C GLY A 19 -4.66 -4.96 11.01
N ALA A 20 -5.58 -4.35 10.25
CA ALA A 20 -6.45 -5.08 9.33
C ALA A 20 -5.65 -5.71 8.18
N ALA A 21 -5.95 -6.96 7.85
CA ALA A 21 -5.39 -7.68 6.72
C ALA A 21 -6.50 -8.23 5.81
N PHE A 22 -6.40 -7.95 4.52
CA PHE A 22 -7.39 -8.39 3.54
C PHE A 22 -6.77 -8.58 2.15
N ARG A 23 -7.48 -9.31 1.29
CA ARG A 23 -7.10 -9.50 -0.10
C ARG A 23 -7.96 -8.64 -1.00
N SER A 24 -7.33 -7.90 -1.91
CA SER A 24 -8.05 -7.05 -2.87
C SER A 24 -7.32 -6.95 -4.21
N SER A 25 -7.97 -6.29 -5.16
CA SER A 25 -7.35 -5.84 -6.40
C SER A 25 -6.64 -4.52 -6.16
N VAL A 26 -5.32 -4.49 -6.34
CA VAL A 26 -4.48 -3.28 -6.33
C VAL A 26 -3.80 -3.19 -7.69
N ALA A 27 -4.05 -2.13 -8.46
CA ALA A 27 -3.57 -1.98 -9.83
C ALA A 27 -3.89 -3.19 -10.74
N LYS A 28 -5.04 -3.85 -10.52
CA LYS A 28 -5.50 -5.08 -11.20
C LYS A 28 -4.75 -6.36 -10.79
N LEU A 29 -3.88 -6.31 -9.79
CA LEU A 29 -3.24 -7.49 -9.20
C LEU A 29 -3.98 -7.93 -7.94
N VAL A 30 -4.10 -9.25 -7.76
CA VAL A 30 -4.47 -9.83 -6.47
C VAL A 30 -3.34 -9.57 -5.49
N THR A 31 -3.61 -8.76 -4.47
CA THR A 31 -2.62 -8.28 -3.50
C THR A 31 -3.18 -8.51 -2.10
N ASP A 32 -2.35 -9.07 -1.22
CA ASP A 32 -2.64 -9.06 0.21
C ASP A 32 -2.20 -7.71 0.76
N VAL A 33 -3.12 -7.00 1.41
CA VAL A 33 -2.92 -5.67 1.97
C VAL A 33 -3.02 -5.79 3.48
N VAL A 34 -2.00 -5.32 4.19
CA VAL A 34 -2.01 -5.20 5.65
C VAL A 34 -1.86 -3.73 5.99
N ARG A 35 -2.79 -3.16 6.75
CA ARG A 35 -2.60 -1.86 7.38
C ARG A 35 -1.71 -2.06 8.61
N ASP A 36 -0.58 -1.37 8.63
CA ASP A 36 0.45 -1.45 9.67
C ASP A 36 0.97 -0.02 9.87
N ASP A 37 0.19 0.78 10.60
CA ASP A 37 0.47 2.20 10.82
C ASP A 37 1.81 2.35 11.58
N LEU A 38 2.66 3.28 11.13
CA LEU A 38 4.02 3.49 11.68
C LEU A 38 4.11 4.89 12.29
N ASP A 39 4.53 4.99 13.55
CA ASP A 39 4.67 6.26 14.28
C ASP A 39 3.42 7.16 14.25
N GLY A 40 2.23 6.54 14.19
CA GLY A 40 0.95 7.25 14.11
C GLY A 40 0.59 7.72 12.69
N GLU A 41 1.43 7.42 11.70
CA GLU A 41 1.15 7.63 10.29
C GLU A 41 0.59 6.37 9.63
N ARG A 42 -0.38 6.59 8.75
CA ARG A 42 -1.06 5.51 8.05
C ARG A 42 -0.11 4.80 7.08
N SER A 43 0.09 3.51 7.27
CA SER A 43 1.06 2.72 6.51
C SER A 43 0.49 1.36 6.12
N TYR A 44 1.02 0.80 5.03
CA TYR A 44 0.52 -0.44 4.43
C TYR A 44 1.67 -1.32 3.95
N LEU A 45 1.56 -2.62 4.23
CA LEU A 45 2.36 -3.66 3.60
C LEU A 45 1.56 -4.27 2.45
N LEU A 46 2.18 -4.33 1.27
CA LEU A 46 1.57 -4.87 0.06
C LEU A 46 2.35 -6.11 -0.39
N HIS A 47 1.70 -7.28 -0.29
CA HIS A 47 2.29 -8.52 -0.78
C HIS A 47 1.67 -8.91 -2.12
N CYS A 48 2.54 -9.13 -3.11
CA CYS A 48 2.17 -9.57 -4.44
C CYS A 48 3.07 -10.73 -4.90
N GLU A 49 2.66 -11.41 -5.97
CA GLU A 49 3.52 -12.39 -6.62
C GLU A 49 4.79 -11.73 -7.15
N ARG A 50 5.94 -12.39 -6.98
CA ARG A 50 7.25 -11.87 -7.37
C ARG A 50 7.32 -11.39 -8.83
N SER A 51 6.67 -12.11 -9.76
CA SER A 51 6.65 -11.75 -11.18
C SER A 51 5.96 -10.42 -11.47
N SER A 52 5.12 -9.94 -10.56
CA SER A 52 4.32 -8.72 -10.72
C SER A 52 4.85 -7.55 -9.88
N GLY A 53 5.89 -7.77 -9.08
CA GLY A 53 6.42 -6.77 -8.13
C GLY A 53 6.85 -5.46 -8.80
N GLN A 54 7.56 -5.54 -9.94
CA GLN A 54 7.96 -4.33 -10.67
C GLN A 54 6.75 -3.55 -11.17
N TYR A 55 5.76 -4.24 -11.74
CA TYR A 55 4.55 -3.58 -12.21
C TYR A 55 3.76 -2.93 -11.06
N LEU A 56 3.63 -3.62 -9.91
CA LEU A 56 2.95 -3.04 -8.75
C LEU A 56 3.68 -1.78 -8.28
N PHE A 57 5.01 -1.84 -8.20
CA PHE A 57 5.84 -0.70 -7.83
C PHE A 57 5.63 0.47 -8.78
N ASP A 58 5.79 0.26 -10.09
CA ASP A 58 5.64 1.31 -11.10
C ASP A 58 4.22 1.93 -11.07
N ALA A 59 3.19 1.10 -10.88
CA ALA A 59 1.81 1.56 -10.78
C ALA A 59 1.55 2.41 -9.52
N LEU A 60 2.22 2.12 -8.40
CA LEU A 60 2.12 2.94 -7.19
C LEU A 60 2.84 4.28 -7.37
N ILE A 61 4.01 4.30 -8.00
CA ILE A 61 4.73 5.55 -8.33
C ILE A 61 3.88 6.43 -9.25
N ASP A 62 3.33 5.87 -10.33
CA ASP A 62 2.47 6.59 -11.27
C ASP A 62 1.19 7.13 -10.59
N ALA A 63 0.54 6.30 -9.76
CA ALA A 63 -0.63 6.74 -9.00
C ALA A 63 -0.30 7.85 -8.00
N GLY A 64 0.91 7.83 -7.45
CA GLY A 64 1.39 8.73 -6.43
C GLY A 64 2.00 10.05 -6.92
N ASP A 65 2.29 10.18 -8.22
CA ASP A 65 3.02 11.32 -8.80
C ASP A 65 2.43 12.68 -8.41
N GLU A 66 1.11 12.82 -8.42
CA GLU A 66 0.42 14.07 -8.05
C GLU A 66 0.54 14.44 -6.56
N PHE A 67 0.88 13.48 -5.71
CA PHE A 67 1.11 13.69 -4.27
C PHE A 67 2.58 13.94 -3.94
N GLY A 68 3.47 13.92 -4.94
CA GLY A 68 4.90 14.12 -4.74
C GLY A 68 5.55 13.02 -3.90
N ILE A 69 5.09 11.77 -4.03
CA ILE A 69 5.70 10.66 -3.31
C ILE A 69 7.13 10.41 -3.81
N GLU A 70 7.97 9.90 -2.91
CA GLU A 70 9.35 9.55 -3.22
C GLU A 70 9.61 8.08 -2.85
N VAL A 71 10.66 7.51 -3.46
CA VAL A 71 11.12 6.17 -3.13
C VAL A 71 12.09 6.29 -1.96
N GLU A 72 11.67 5.79 -0.81
CA GLU A 72 12.57 5.59 0.33
C GLU A 72 13.13 4.17 0.35
N GLY A 73 14.34 4.03 0.92
CA GLY A 73 14.99 2.74 1.11
C GLY A 73 14.48 2.00 2.36
N PHE A 74 14.87 0.74 2.51
CA PHE A 74 14.63 0.01 3.75
C PHE A 74 15.37 0.67 4.92
N ALA A 75 14.61 1.17 5.89
CA ALA A 75 15.13 1.51 7.21
C ALA A 75 14.95 0.29 8.14
N ALA A 76 16.03 -0.14 8.79
CA ALA A 76 15.91 -1.17 9.82
C ALA A 76 15.03 -0.65 10.97
N PRO A 77 14.12 -1.47 11.55
CA PRO A 77 13.32 -1.05 12.68
C PRO A 77 14.23 -0.60 13.83
N THR A 78 14.00 0.61 14.34
CA THR A 78 14.72 1.09 15.52
C THR A 78 14.19 0.31 16.74
N THR A 79 15.08 -0.35 17.48
CA THR A 79 14.76 -1.17 18.66
C THR A 79 14.30 -0.33 19.85
#